data_AF-A0A945IVQ3-F1
#
_entry.id   AF-A0A945IVQ3-F1
#
_cell.length_a   1.000
_cell.length_b   1.000
_cell.length_c   1.000
_cell.angle_alpha   90.00
_cell.angle_beta   90.00
_cell.angle_gamma   90.00
#
_symmetry.space_group_name_H-M   'P 1'
#
loop_
_entity.id
_entity.type
_entity.pdbx_description
1 polymer ?
#
loop_
_entity_poly.entity_id
_entity_poly.type
_entity_poly.pdbx_seq_one_letter_code
_entity_poly.pdbx_strand_id
1 'polypeptide(L)' 'MANYGDLVHRLTAIGADIDEIAFDALREAVADGEMQRPVDDKKLMQARRAIEKAAGILRQLDGDDSDNW' A
#
# COMPACT_ATOMS: atom_id res chain seq x y z
N MET A 1 -1.51 25.48 3.02
CA MET A 1 -0.64 24.32 2.83
C MET A 1 -1.50 23.09 2.69
N ALA A 2 -1.33 22.30 1.64
CA ALA A 2 -1.98 21.00 1.56
C ALA A 2 -1.31 20.07 2.60
N ASN A 3 -2.10 19.31 3.37
CA ASN A 3 -1.57 18.42 4.41
C ASN A 3 -1.13 17.09 3.77
N TYR A 4 0.02 17.09 3.10
CA TYR A 4 0.55 15.90 2.44
C TYR A 4 0.98 14.81 3.44
N GLY A 5 1.45 15.19 4.63
CA GLY A 5 1.76 14.26 5.71
C GLY A 5 0.59 13.37 6.14
N ASP A 6 -0.62 13.94 6.31
CA ASP A 6 -1.83 13.16 6.61
C ASP A 6 -2.20 12.20 5.48
N LEU A 7 -2.10 12.64 4.22
CA LEU A 7 -2.34 11.77 3.06
C LEU A 7 -1.34 10.61 3.00
N VAL A 8 -0.06 10.87 3.28
CA VAL A 8 0.99 9.85 3.36
C VAL A 8 0.67 8.85 4.47
N HIS A 9 0.23 9.31 5.64
CA HIS A 9 -0.14 8.43 6.74
C HIS A 9 -1.32 7.51 6.35
N ARG A 10 -2.36 8.08 5.75
CA ARG A 10 -3.54 7.32 5.29
C ARG A 10 -3.20 6.32 4.19
N LEU A 11 -2.38 6.70 3.21
CA LEU A 11 -1.91 5.79 2.17
C LEU A 11 -1.10 4.64 2.78
N THR A 12 -0.24 4.92 3.77
CA THR A 12 0.54 3.88 4.46
C THR A 12 -0.37 2.89 5.19
N ALA A 13 -1.43 3.38 5.86
CA ALA A 13 -2.42 2.52 6.51
C ALA A 13 -3.15 1.61 5.51
N ILE A 14 -3.65 2.17 4.40
CA ILE A 14 -4.33 1.38 3.36
C ILE A 14 -3.38 0.34 2.74
N GLY A 15 -2.09 0.68 2.59
CA GLY A 15 -1.09 -0.28 2.12
C GLY A 15 -0.93 -1.48 3.06
N ALA A 16 -0.99 -1.25 4.38
CA ALA A 16 -0.97 -2.31 5.39
C ALA A 16 -2.26 -3.15 5.37
N ASP A 17 -3.42 -2.52 5.24
CA ASP A 17 -4.70 -3.24 5.12
C ASP A 17 -4.70 -4.20 3.91
N ILE A 18 -4.12 -3.77 2.77
CA ILE A 18 -3.99 -4.60 1.58
C ILE A 18 -3.07 -5.80 1.82
N ASP A 19 -2.00 -5.64 2.59
CA ASP A 19 -1.14 -6.75 2.97
C ASP A 19 -1.87 -7.76 3.83
N GLU A 20 -2.60 -7.31 4.84
CA GLU A 20 -3.39 -8.18 5.71
C GLU A 20 -4.39 -9.01 4.90
N ILE A 21 -5.13 -8.36 4.00
CA ILE A 21 -6.07 -9.05 3.09
C ILE A 21 -5.36 -10.08 2.21
N ALA A 22 -4.20 -9.74 1.64
CA ALA A 22 -3.43 -10.66 0.81
C ALA A 22 -2.91 -11.86 1.62
N PHE A 23 -2.45 -11.63 2.85
CA PHE A 23 -1.99 -12.69 3.74
C PHE A 23 -3.11 -13.63 4.16
N ASP A 24 -4.28 -13.09 4.49
CA ASP A 24 -5.44 -13.91 4.87
C ASP A 24 -5.94 -14.74 3.70
N ALA A 25 -6.02 -14.17 2.49
CA ALA A 25 -6.37 -14.91 1.28
C ALA A 25 -5.37 -16.05 0.97
N LEU A 26 -4.07 -15.80 1.19
CA LEU A 26 -3.05 -16.85 1.05
C LEU A 26 -3.19 -17.95 2.10
N ARG A 27 -3.51 -17.59 3.35
CA ARG A 27 -3.71 -18.56 4.43
C ARG A 27 -4.95 -19.43 4.16
N GLU A 28 -6.03 -18.85 3.67
CA GLU A 28 -7.26 -19.56 3.31
C GLU A 28 -7.02 -20.55 2.15
N ALA A 29 -6.37 -20.10 1.06
CA ALA A 29 -6.02 -20.96 -0.06
C ALA A 29 -5.18 -22.19 0.37
N VAL A 30 -4.23 -21.99 1.30
CA VAL A 30 -3.45 -23.09 1.88
C VAL A 30 -4.32 -24.03 2.72
N ALA A 31 -5.25 -23.50 3.52
CA ALA A 31 -6.16 -24.30 4.34
C ALA A 31 -7.09 -25.18 3.47
N ASP A 32 -7.50 -24.67 2.31
CA ASP A 32 -8.34 -25.38 1.35
C ASP A 32 -7.56 -26.34 0.44
N GLY A 33 -6.23 -26.41 0.59
CA GLY A 33 -5.35 -27.27 -0.19
C GLY A 33 -5.17 -26.80 -1.63
N GLU A 34 -5.40 -25.52 -1.92
CA GLU A 34 -5.16 -24.94 -3.23
C GLU A 34 -3.67 -24.92 -3.56
N MET A 35 -3.34 -25.36 -4.77
CA MET A 35 -1.96 -25.37 -5.27
C MET A 35 -1.59 -24.06 -5.99
N GLN A 36 -2.56 -23.16 -6.18
CA GLN A 36 -2.38 -21.89 -6.87
C GLN A 36 -2.57 -20.73 -5.89
N ARG A 37 -1.94 -19.60 -6.19
CA ARG A 37 -2.19 -18.36 -5.44
C ARG A 37 -3.59 -17.82 -5.78
N PRO A 38 -4.23 -17.10 -4.84
CA PRO A 38 -5.48 -16.40 -5.11
C PRO A 38 -5.38 -15.51 -6.37
N VAL A 39 -6.43 -15.51 -7.20
CA VAL A 39 -6.46 -14.78 -8.47
C VAL A 39 -6.20 -13.29 -8.29
N ASP A 40 -6.60 -12.74 -7.15
CA ASP A 40 -6.49 -11.32 -6.85
C ASP A 40 -5.15 -10.93 -6.22
N ASP A 41 -4.30 -11.88 -5.80
CA ASP A 41 -2.99 -11.62 -5.17
C ASP A 41 -2.14 -10.65 -6.01
N LYS A 42 -2.07 -10.90 -7.32
CA LYS A 42 -1.33 -10.02 -8.24
C LYS A 42 -1.89 -8.60 -8.26
N LYS A 43 -3.21 -8.42 -8.24
CA LYS A 43 -3.85 -7.10 -8.26
C LYS A 43 -3.69 -6.39 -6.92
N LEU A 44 -3.77 -7.11 -5.79
CA LEU A 44 -3.50 -6.58 -4.46
C LEU A 44 -2.07 -6.05 -4.36
N MET A 45 -1.09 -6.82 -4.83
CA MET A 45 0.32 -6.38 -4.86
C MET A 45 0.55 -5.19 -5.81
N GLN A 46 -0.20 -5.08 -6.90
CA GLN A 46 -0.16 -3.90 -7.78
C GLN A 46 -0.73 -2.66 -7.08
N ALA A 47 -1.87 -2.79 -6.40
CA ALA A 47 -2.50 -1.70 -5.65
C ALA A 47 -1.59 -1.18 -4.53
N ARG A 48 -1.01 -2.09 -3.74
CA ARG A 48 -0.02 -1.73 -2.69
C ARG A 48 1.14 -0.92 -3.25
N ARG A 49 1.78 -1.40 -4.32
CA ARG A 49 2.92 -0.70 -4.93
C ARG A 49 2.53 0.69 -5.46
N ALA A 50 1.33 0.83 -6.01
CA ALA A 50 0.82 2.12 -6.47
C ALA A 50 0.63 3.10 -5.30
N ILE A 51 0.12 2.62 -4.16
CA ILE A 51 -0.05 3.39 -2.92
C ILE A 51 1.30 3.82 -2.34
N GLU A 52 2.26 2.89 -2.24
CA GLU A 52 3.62 3.20 -1.76
C GLU A 52 4.30 4.25 -2.64
N LYS A 53 4.13 4.14 -3.97
CA LYS A 53 4.64 5.13 -4.92
C LYS A 53 3.99 6.50 -4.71
N ALA A 54 2.66 6.56 -4.54
CA ALA A 54 1.95 7.80 -4.28
C ALA A 54 2.42 8.44 -2.97
N ALA A 55 2.57 7.67 -1.90
CA ALA A 55 3.09 8.16 -0.61
C ALA A 55 4.51 8.72 -0.75
N GLY A 56 5.39 8.06 -1.52
CA GLY A 56 6.74 8.56 -1.81
C GLY A 56 6.73 9.91 -2.52
N ILE A 57 5.88 10.08 -3.54
CA ILE A 57 5.74 11.36 -4.27
C ILE A 57 5.22 12.47 -3.35
N LEU A 58 4.23 12.17 -2.50
CA LEU A 58 3.71 13.16 -1.55
C LEU A 58 4.73 13.58 -0.50
N ARG A 59 5.58 12.67 -0.02
CA ARG A 59 6.70 13.02 0.88
C ARG A 59 7.72 13.94 0.22
N GLN A 60 7.98 13.76 -1.07
CA GLN A 60 8.86 14.67 -1.82
C GLN A 60 8.26 16.07 -1.88
N LEU A 61 6.96 16.19 -2.15
CA LEU A 61 6.25 17.48 -2.15
C LEU A 61 6.21 18.15 -0.77
N ASP A 62 6.17 17.36 0.31
CA ASP A 62 6.21 17.87 1.70
C ASP A 62 7.63 18.34 2.09
N GLY A 63 8.66 17.62 1.65
CA GLY A 63 10.07 17.93 1.89
C GLY A 63 10.61 19.11 1.05
N ASP A 64 10.23 19.19 -0.23
CA ASP A 64 10.60 20.29 -1.15
C ASP A 64 10.08 21.65 -0.66
N ASP A 65 8.98 21.67 0.12
CA ASP A 65 8.43 22.89 0.73
C ASP A 65 9.22 23.29 2.00
N SER A 66 9.94 22.35 2.62
CA SER A 66 10.68 22.55 3.89
C SER A 66 12.16 22.93 3.72
N ASP A 67 12.78 22.62 2.58
CA ASP A 67 14.21 22.88 2.29
C ASP A 67 14.46 24.24 1.59
N ASN A 68 13.42 25.05 1.34
CA ASN A 68 13.52 26.32 0.62
C ASN A 68 13.57 27.58 1.52
N TRP A 69 14.07 27.46 2.77
CA TRP A 69 14.23 28.57 3.72
C TRP A 69 15.62 28.61 4.37
#